data_AF-A0A933KQI7-F1
#
_entry.id   AF-A0A933KQI7-F1
#
_cell.length_a   1.000
_cell.length_b   1.000
_cell.length_c   1.000
_cell.angle_alpha   90.00
_cell.angle_beta   90.00
_cell.angle_gamma   90.00
#
_symmetry.space_group_name_H-M   'P 1'
#
loop_
_entity.id
_entity.type
_entity.pdbx_description
1 polymer ?
#
loop_
_entity_poly.entity_id
_entity_poly.type
_entity_poly.pdbx_seq_one_letter_code
_entity_poly.pdbx_strand_id
1 'polypeptide(L)'
;MTATAADTLRTRAAALRSMAVRLRSLRILDCFRWGGADTWVGPSPQRCDEALRAIPGALRAQADTLCTQARQLERLAAELDAQALVAGRH
;
A
#
# COMPACT_ATOMS: atom_id res chain seq x y z
N MET A 1 24.93 11.35 14.34
CA MET A 1 24.26 12.09 13.25
C MET A 1 22.77 12.03 13.50
N THR A 2 22.12 13.17 13.73
CA THR A 2 20.67 13.26 13.94
C THR A 2 19.96 13.03 12.61
N ALA A 3 18.93 12.18 12.61
CA ALA A 3 18.10 11.96 11.43
C ALA A 3 17.43 13.27 11.02
N THR A 4 17.52 13.63 9.73
CA THR A 4 16.84 14.83 9.24
C THR A 4 15.34 14.58 9.08
N ALA A 5 14.56 15.66 8.99
CA ALA A 5 13.14 15.54 8.65
C ALA A 5 12.92 14.83 7.31
N ALA A 6 13.79 15.08 6.31
CA ALA A 6 13.76 14.39 5.02
C ALA A 6 14.02 12.89 5.16
N ASP A 7 14.99 12.47 5.99
CA ASP A 7 15.26 11.05 6.25
C ASP A 7 14.07 10.34 6.90
N THR A 8 13.38 11.03 7.81
CA THR A 8 12.16 10.51 8.45
C THR A 8 11.04 10.29 7.43
N LEU A 9 10.84 11.24 6.50
CA LEU A 9 9.84 11.12 5.44
C LEU A 9 10.18 9.97 4.47
N ARG A 10 11.44 9.82 4.06
CA ARG A 10 11.90 8.71 3.22
C ARG A 10 11.71 7.36 3.90
N THR A 11 12.04 7.27 5.18
CA THR A 11 11.84 6.04 5.98
C THR A 11 10.37 5.64 6.02
N ARG A 12 9.47 6.61 6.24
CA ARG A 12 8.02 6.37 6.20
C ARG A 12 7.54 5.96 4.81
N ALA A 13 8.00 6.63 3.75
CA ALA A 13 7.66 6.26 2.37
C ALA A 13 8.08 4.82 2.04
N ALA A 14 9.28 4.41 2.45
CA ALA A 14 9.76 3.05 2.29
C ALA A 14 8.90 2.02 3.04
N ALA A 15 8.49 2.33 4.27
CA ALA A 15 7.57 1.48 5.04
C ALA A 15 6.21 1.31 4.35
N LEU A 16 5.63 2.40 3.83
CA LEU A 16 4.35 2.36 3.10
C LEU A 16 4.47 1.51 1.82
N ARG A 17 5.57 1.62 1.08
CA ARG A 17 5.85 0.79 -0.11
C ARG A 17 5.98 -0.68 0.25
N SER A 18 6.73 -1.00 1.30
CA SER A 18 6.88 -2.37 1.79
C SER A 18 5.52 -2.98 2.13
N MET A 19 4.65 -2.22 2.81
CA MET A 19 3.30 -2.65 3.13
C MET A 19 2.44 -2.84 1.87
N ALA A 20 2.51 -1.93 0.90
CA ALA A 20 1.80 -2.06 -0.37
C ALA A 20 2.23 -3.31 -1.16
N VAL A 21 3.53 -3.59 -1.22
CA VAL A 21 4.07 -4.82 -1.84
C VAL A 21 3.55 -6.06 -1.13
N ARG A 22 3.60 -6.06 0.21
CA ARG A 22 3.11 -7.19 1.01
C ARG A 22 1.63 -7.45 0.78
N LEU A 23 0.80 -6.39 0.74
CA LEU A 23 -0.63 -6.51 0.43
C LEU A 23 -0.86 -7.13 -0.95
N ARG A 24 -0.11 -6.69 -1.97
CA ARG A 24 -0.20 -7.24 -3.34
C ARG A 24 0.26 -8.69 -3.46
N SER A 25 1.13 -9.15 -2.56
CA SER A 25 1.62 -10.53 -2.53
C SER A 25 0.75 -11.51 -1.74
N LEU A 26 -0.32 -11.04 -1.08
CA LEU A 26 -1.17 -11.92 -0.28
C LEU A 26 -1.88 -12.92 -1.19
N ARG A 27 -1.60 -14.22 -0.99
CA ARG A 27 -2.23 -15.32 -1.74
C ARG A 27 -3.76 -15.35 -1.61
N ILE A 28 -4.30 -14.76 -0.54
CA ILE A 28 -5.75 -14.63 -0.34
C ILE A 28 -6.42 -13.81 -1.45
N LEU A 29 -5.67 -12.95 -2.16
CA LEU A 29 -6.16 -12.22 -3.33
C LEU A 29 -6.56 -13.13 -4.48
N ASP A 30 -6.04 -14.36 -4.52
CA ASP A 30 -6.33 -15.38 -5.52
C ASP A 30 -7.28 -16.47 -5.01
N CYS A 31 -7.75 -16.36 -3.76
CA CYS A 31 -8.59 -17.39 -3.12
C CYS A 31 -9.89 -17.62 -3.90
N PHE A 32 -10.47 -16.57 -4.48
CA PHE A 32 -11.68 -16.67 -5.32
C PHE A 32 -11.50 -17.61 -6.53
N ARG A 33 -10.27 -17.91 -6.97
CA ARG A 33 -9.99 -18.84 -8.07
C ARG A 33 -10.12 -20.30 -7.66
N TRP A 34 -10.06 -20.56 -6.35
CA TRP A 34 -10.18 -21.89 -5.76
C TRP A 34 -11.53 -22.09 -5.08
N GLY A 35 -12.36 -21.04 -5.01
CA GLY A 35 -13.72 -21.07 -4.48
C GLY A 35 -14.74 -21.08 -5.61
N GLY A 36 -15.71 -21.97 -5.51
CA GLY A 36 -16.88 -22.11 -6.37
C GLY A 36 -18.08 -22.67 -5.60
N ALA A 37 -19.24 -22.76 -6.26
CA ALA A 37 -20.48 -23.28 -5.64
C ALA A 37 -20.33 -24.72 -5.11
N ASP A 38 -19.43 -25.48 -5.72
CA ASP A 38 -18.99 -26.84 -5.39
C ASP A 38 -18.08 -26.93 -4.15
N THR A 39 -17.37 -25.87 -3.81
CA THR A 39 -16.53 -25.79 -2.60
C THR A 39 -17.25 -25.14 -1.41
N TRP A 40 -18.47 -24.68 -1.61
CA TRP A 40 -19.21 -23.88 -0.64
C TRP A 40 -20.15 -24.74 0.23
N VAL A 41 -20.09 -24.51 1.54
CA VAL A 41 -21.01 -25.10 2.52
C VAL A 41 -21.71 -23.95 3.26
N GLY A 42 -22.94 -23.62 2.86
CA GLY A 42 -23.73 -22.56 3.49
C GLY A 42 -24.90 -22.07 2.65
N PRO A 43 -25.75 -21.19 3.21
CA PRO A 43 -27.07 -20.87 2.64
C PRO A 43 -27.06 -20.03 1.36
N SER A 44 -25.96 -19.33 1.05
CA SER A 44 -25.84 -18.56 -0.21
C SER A 44 -24.41 -18.55 -0.75
N PRO A 45 -24.10 -19.38 -1.75
CA PRO A 45 -22.83 -19.36 -2.48
C PRO A 45 -22.54 -18.00 -3.12
N GLN A 46 -23.57 -17.28 -3.56
CA GLN A 46 -23.44 -15.97 -4.22
C GLN A 46 -22.83 -14.93 -3.29
N ARG A 47 -23.27 -14.85 -2.02
CA ARG A 47 -22.71 -13.91 -1.04
C ARG A 47 -21.24 -14.21 -0.74
N CYS A 48 -20.84 -15.47 -0.79
CA CYS A 48 -19.43 -15.84 -0.62
C CYS A 48 -18.60 -15.41 -1.83
N ASP A 49 -19.06 -15.70 -3.05
CA ASP A 49 -18.36 -15.30 -4.28
C ASP A 49 -18.23 -13.76 -4.36
N GLU A 50 -19.29 -13.04 -4.03
CA GLU A 50 -19.27 -11.57 -3.93
C GLU A 50 -18.23 -11.08 -2.90
N ALA A 51 -18.20 -11.66 -1.71
CA ALA A 51 -17.21 -11.31 -0.69
C ALA A 51 -15.77 -11.64 -1.12
N LEU A 52 -15.56 -12.82 -1.70
CA LEU A 52 -14.26 -13.28 -2.21
C LEU A 52 -13.75 -12.43 -3.37
N ARG A 53 -14.64 -11.80 -4.15
CA ARG A 53 -14.27 -10.86 -5.22
C ARG A 53 -14.07 -9.43 -4.71
N ALA A 54 -14.86 -8.99 -3.74
CA ALA A 54 -14.79 -7.63 -3.19
C ALA A 54 -13.51 -7.40 -2.36
N ILE A 55 -13.11 -8.38 -1.56
CA ILE A 55 -11.93 -8.27 -0.67
C ILE A 55 -10.63 -8.01 -1.46
N PRO A 56 -10.32 -8.75 -2.55
CA PRO A 56 -9.14 -8.47 -3.36
C PRO A 56 -9.16 -7.08 -4.01
N GLY A 57 -10.34 -6.63 -4.46
CA GLY A 57 -10.50 -5.28 -5.01
C GLY A 57 -10.16 -4.21 -3.98
N ALA A 58 -10.72 -4.32 -2.77
CA ALA A 58 -10.46 -3.39 -1.67
C ALA A 58 -8.98 -3.37 -1.25
N LEU A 59 -8.35 -4.55 -1.12
CA LEU A 59 -6.94 -4.65 -0.75
C LEU A 59 -6.00 -4.06 -1.81
N ARG A 60 -6.31 -4.23 -3.10
CA ARG A 60 -5.55 -3.60 -4.20
C ARG A 60 -5.69 -2.07 -4.14
N ALA A 61 -6.90 -1.55 -3.95
CA ALA A 61 -7.13 -0.11 -3.81
C ALA A 61 -6.39 0.49 -2.60
N GLN A 62 -6.34 -0.23 -1.47
CA GLN A 62 -5.53 0.18 -0.32
C GLN A 62 -4.03 0.20 -0.66
N ALA A 63 -3.51 -0.82 -1.36
CA ALA A 63 -2.11 -0.83 -1.79
C ALA A 63 -1.79 0.35 -2.74
N ASP A 64 -2.69 0.71 -3.64
CA ASP A 64 -2.54 1.90 -4.51
C ASP A 64 -2.53 3.21 -3.72
N THR A 65 -3.37 3.30 -2.68
CA THR A 65 -3.41 4.45 -1.76
C THR A 65 -2.09 4.61 -1.02
N LEU A 66 -1.54 3.52 -0.47
CA LEU A 66 -0.23 3.52 0.19
C LEU A 66 0.90 3.94 -0.75
N CYS A 67 0.89 3.46 -2.00
CA CYS A 67 1.85 3.88 -3.03
C CYS A 67 1.75 5.39 -3.33
N THR A 68 0.53 5.93 -3.39
CA THR A 68 0.30 7.35 -3.64
C THR A 68 0.82 8.21 -2.49
N GLN A 69 0.52 7.82 -1.25
CA GLN A 69 1.03 8.49 -0.05
C GLN A 69 2.57 8.44 0.03
N ALA A 70 3.18 7.29 -0.27
CA ALA A 70 4.63 7.16 -0.30
C ALA A 70 5.29 8.14 -1.29
N ARG A 71 4.71 8.29 -2.50
CA ARG A 71 5.20 9.27 -3.49
C ARG A 71 5.06 10.71 -3.01
N GLN A 72 3.99 11.04 -2.30
CA GLN A 72 3.81 12.39 -1.72
C GLN A 72 4.88 12.68 -0.68
N LEU A 73 5.17 11.73 0.22
CA LEU A 73 6.23 11.89 1.24
C LEU A 73 7.61 12.08 0.62
N GLU A 74 7.89 11.41 -0.50
CA GLU A 74 9.17 11.57 -1.21
C GLU A 74 9.33 12.91 -1.88
N ARG A 75 8.24 13.45 -2.46
CA ARG A 75 8.26 14.82 -3.01
C ARG A 75 8.54 15.83 -1.90
N LEU A 76 7.85 15.70 -0.77
CA LEU A 76 8.09 16.56 0.41
C LEU A 76 9.52 16.44 0.93
N ALA A 77 10.09 15.22 0.97
CA ALA A 77 11.49 15.03 1.36
C ALA A 77 12.45 15.76 0.40
N ALA A 78 12.22 15.63 -0.90
CA ALA A 78 13.04 16.31 -1.92
C ALA A 78 12.93 17.84 -1.84
N GLU A 79 11.74 18.36 -1.55
CA GLU A 79 11.52 19.80 -1.32
C GLU A 79 12.31 20.30 -0.11
N LEU A 80 12.33 19.54 1.00
CA LEU A 80 13.12 19.88 2.18
C LEU A 80 14.63 19.88 1.91
N ASP A 81 15.14 18.90 1.14
CA ASP A 81 16.55 18.88 0.76
C ASP A 81 16.92 20.11 -0.08
N ALA A 82 16.06 20.47 -1.04
CA ALA A 82 16.27 21.62 -1.90
C ALA A 82 16.32 22.93 -1.07
N GLN A 83 15.43 23.08 -0.10
CA GLN A 83 15.43 24.23 0.82
C GLN A 83 16.69 24.27 1.68
N ALA A 84 17.12 23.13 2.23
CA ALA A 84 18.33 23.05 3.05
C ALA A 84 19.60 23.41 2.23
N LEU A 85 19.66 22.99 0.96
CA LEU A 85 20.75 23.34 0.05
C LEU A 85 20.82 24.83 -0.27
N VAL A 86 19.67 25.50 -0.38
CA VAL A 86 19.59 26.96 -0.58
C VAL A 86 20.00 27.69 0.70
N ALA A 87 19.49 27.27 1.85
CA ALA A 87 19.80 27.91 3.15
C ALA A 87 21.28 27.79 3.55
N GLY A 88 21.94 26.67 3.23
CA GLY A 88 23.36 26.46 3.55
C GLY A 88 24.36 27.16 2.63
N ARG A 89 23.89 27.87 1.58
CA ARG A 89 24.73 28.66 0.66
C ARG A 89 24.81 30.15 1.02
N HIS A 90 24.07 30.58 2.06
CA HIS A 90 24.10 31.93 2.61
C HIS A 90 24.85 31.94 3.94
#